data_AF-A0A0H4B952-F1
#
_entry.id   AF-A0A0H4B952-F1
#
_cell.length_a   1.000
_cell.length_b   1.000
_cell.length_c   1.000
_cell.angle_alpha   90.00
_cell.angle_beta   90.00
_cell.angle_gamma   90.00
#
_symmetry.space_group_name_H-M   'P 1'
#
loop_
_entity.id
_entity.type
_entity.pdbx_description
1 polymer ?
#
loop_
_entity_poly.entity_id
_entity_poly.type
_entity_poly.pdbx_seq_one_letter_code
_entity_poly.pdbx_strand_id
1 'polypeptide(L)' 'MGFLSEPQFVVRYRGFILLQQPNQSWLVRPERSPMQLLPFRTAICSIEDAKSLVDWKLEASTNLIEAA' A
#
# COMPACT_ATOMS: atom_id res chain seq x y z
N MET A 1 7.06 -1.59 25.89
CA MET A 1 6.05 -2.61 25.56
C MET A 1 5.67 -2.42 24.11
N GLY A 2 6.33 -3.13 23.20
CA GLY A 2 6.13 -2.97 21.77
C GLY A 2 4.89 -3.74 21.33
N PHE A 3 3.81 -3.04 21.00
CA PHE A 3 2.64 -3.64 20.39
C PHE A 3 3.01 -4.07 18.96
N LEU A 4 3.56 -5.28 18.83
CA LEU A 4 3.41 -6.07 17.61
C LEU A 4 1.93 -6.48 17.56
N SER A 5 1.05 -5.54 17.20
CA SER A 5 -0.20 -5.95 16.60
C SER A 5 0.18 -6.58 15.27
N GLU A 6 0.31 -7.90 15.29
CA GLU A 6 0.46 -8.68 14.06
C GLU A 6 -0.61 -8.19 13.08
N PRO A 7 -0.24 -7.78 11.86
CA PRO A 7 -1.21 -7.37 10.87
C PRO A 7 -2.12 -8.57 10.63
N GLN A 8 -3.39 -8.48 11.04
CA GLN A 8 -4.33 -9.61 10.97
C GLN A 8 -4.52 -10.11 9.53
N PHE A 9 -4.29 -9.23 8.55
CA PHE A 9 -4.38 -9.56 7.14
C PHE A 9 -3.23 -8.95 6.34
N VAL A 10 -2.56 -9.79 5.56
CA VAL A 10 -1.51 -9.41 4.60
C VAL A 10 -1.97 -9.79 3.21
N VAL A 11 -2.08 -8.81 2.31
CA VAL A 11 -2.50 -9.03 0.93
C VAL A 11 -1.39 -8.57 -0.02
N ARG A 12 -1.04 -9.42 -0.98
CA ARG A 12 -0.09 -9.09 -2.04
C ARG A 12 -0.84 -8.66 -3.28
N TYR A 13 -0.51 -7.49 -3.82
CA TYR A 13 -1.19 -6.93 -4.99
C TYR A 13 -0.22 -6.11 -5.83
N ARG A 14 -0.06 -6.47 -7.12
CA ARG A 14 0.79 -5.75 -8.10
C ARG A 14 2.21 -5.41 -7.60
N GLY A 15 2.84 -6.28 -6.81
CA GLY A 15 4.18 -6.05 -6.23
C GLY A 15 4.19 -5.20 -4.95
N PHE A 16 3.03 -4.83 -4.44
CA PHE A 16 2.84 -4.20 -3.14
C PHE A 16 2.29 -5.20 -2.12
N ILE A 17 2.62 -4.96 -0.86
CA ILE A 17 2.13 -5.67 0.31
C ILE A 17 1.23 -4.69 1.06
N LEU A 18 -0.04 -5.05 1.18
CA LEU A 18 -1.06 -4.35 1.94
C LEU A 18 -1.19 -5.05 3.29
N LEU A 19 -0.92 -4.32 4.36
CA LEU A 19 -0.94 -4.81 5.73
C LEU A 19 -2.10 -4.13 6.46
N GLN A 20 -3.10 -4.91 6.86
CA GLN A 20 -4.20 -4.36 7.65
C GLN A 20 -3.73 -4.09 9.07
N GLN A 21 -3.95 -2.87 9.53
CA GLN A 21 -3.64 -2.42 10.88
C GLN A 21 -4.82 -2.66 11.82
N PRO A 22 -4.60 -2.76 13.14
CA PRO A 22 -5.66 -2.98 14.13
C PRO A 22 -6.73 -1.86 14.14
N ASN A 23 -6.40 -0.68 13.65
CA ASN A 23 -7.33 0.44 13.49
C ASN A 23 -7.98 0.48 12.10
N GLN A 24 -8.12 -0.69 11.45
CA GLN A 24 -8.77 -0.89 10.15
C GLN A 24 -8.15 -0.10 8.98
N SER A 25 -7.01 0.56 9.18
CA SER A 25 -6.25 1.21 8.12
C SER A 25 -5.38 0.20 7.37
N TRP A 26 -4.98 0.53 6.14
CA TRP A 26 -4.03 -0.29 5.38
C TRP A 26 -2.67 0.39 5.27
N LEU A 27 -1.61 -0.34 5.62
CA LEU A 27 -0.24 0.05 5.34
C LEU A 27 0.19 -0.61 4.04
N VAL A 28 0.41 0.19 3.00
CA VAL A 28 0.87 -0.27 1.70
C VAL A 28 2.37 -0.07 1.63
N ARG A 29 3.12 -1.15 1.39
CA ARG A 29 4.56 -1.10 1.18
C ARG A 29 4.97 -1.88 -0.07
N PRO A 30 6.01 -1.46 -0.80
CA PRO A 30 6.57 -2.26 -1.88
C PRO A 30 7.21 -3.55 -1.34
N GLU A 31 7.10 -4.65 -2.09
CA GLU A 31 7.70 -5.93 -1.73
C GLU A 31 9.20 -5.98 -2.03
N ARG A 32 9.63 -5.28 -3.06
CA ARG A 32 11.02 -5.25 -3.55
C ARG A 32 11.47 -3.79 -3.62
N SER A 33 12.61 -3.48 -3.01
CA SER A 33 13.29 -2.18 -3.19
C SER A 33 14.37 -2.36 -4.27
N PRO A 34 14.60 -1.41 -5.19
CA PRO A 34 14.04 -0.05 -5.28
C PRO A 34 12.81 -0.02 -6.19
N MET A 35 11.64 0.35 -5.66
CA MET A 35 10.42 0.59 -6.47
C MET A 35 9.98 2.04 -6.31
N GLN A 36 9.41 2.58 -7.38
CA GLN A 36 9.10 4.01 -7.62
C GLN A 36 8.18 4.68 -6.60
N LEU A 37 7.55 3.93 -5.69
CA LEU A 37 6.56 4.42 -4.75
C LEU A 37 6.98 4.14 -3.31
N LEU A 38 7.07 5.23 -2.53
CA LEU A 38 7.27 5.19 -1.09
C LEU A 38 6.08 4.50 -0.40
N PRO A 39 6.32 3.78 0.71
CA PRO A 39 5.24 3.22 1.51
C PRO A 39 4.31 4.33 2.00
N PHE A 40 3.01 4.08 1.95
CA PHE A 40 1.98 5.02 2.39
C PHE A 40 0.85 4.29 3.10
N ARG A 41 0.06 5.05 3.84
CA ARG A 41 -1.04 4.54 4.62
C ARG A 41 -2.37 5.02 4.04
N THR A 42 -3.34 4.13 3.97
CA THR A 42 -4.74 4.45 3.60
C THR A 42 -5.58 4.64 4.85
N ALA A 43 -6.69 5.36 4.71
CA ALA A 43 -7.73 5.46 5.74
C ALA A 43 -8.44 4.11 5.96
N ILE A 44 -9.39 4.09 6.89
CA ILE A 44 -10.26 2.94 7.16
C ILE A 44 -11.12 2.67 5.93
N CYS A 45 -10.79 1.61 5.19
CA CYS A 45 -11.44 1.24 3.93
C CYS A 45 -11.41 -0.29 3.73
N SER A 46 -12.24 -0.78 2.81
CA SER A 46 -12.21 -2.16 2.35
C SER A 46 -10.92 -2.47 1.57
N ILE A 47 -10.60 -3.76 1.43
CA ILE A 47 -9.44 -4.20 0.64
C ILE A 47 -9.54 -3.79 -0.84
N GLU A 48 -10.76 -3.70 -1.38
CA GLU A 48 -11.01 -3.28 -2.77
C GLU A 48 -10.63 -1.82 -2.98
N ASP A 49 -11.06 -0.92 -2.09
CA ASP A 49 -10.61 0.48 -2.05
C ASP A 49 -9.09 0.60 -1.95
N ALA A 50 -8.47 -0.21 -1.07
CA ALA A 50 -7.03 -0.19 -0.92
C ALA A 50 -6.29 -0.62 -2.21
N LYS A 51 -6.85 -1.56 -2.98
CA LYS A 51 -6.33 -1.95 -4.30
C LYS A 51 -6.48 -0.83 -5.33
N SER A 52 -7.66 -0.20 -5.40
CA SER A 52 -7.91 0.94 -6.31
C SER A 52 -6.99 2.12 -6.01
N LEU A 53 -6.68 2.35 -4.74
CA LEU A 53 -5.76 3.42 -4.34
C LEU A 53 -4.30 3.10 -4.71
N VAL A 54 -3.90 1.83 -4.66
CA VAL A 54 -2.61 1.38 -5.20
C VAL A 54 -2.54 1.55 -6.71
N ASP A 55 -3.61 1.20 -7.41
CA ASP A 55 -3.74 1.36 -8.86
C ASP A 55 -3.58 2.83 -9.26
N TRP A 56 -4.36 3.72 -8.65
CA TRP A 56 -4.27 5.17 -8.88
C TRP A 56 -2.88 5.73 -8.59
N LYS A 57 -2.23 5.29 -7.50
CA LYS A 57 -0.86 5.73 -7.19
C LYS A 57 0.16 5.25 -8.21
N LEU A 58 -0.01 4.04 -8.72
CA LEU A 58 0.86 3.47 -9.75
C LEU A 58 0.69 4.23 -11.07
N GLU A 59 -0.55 4.55 -11.46
CA GLU A 59 -0.88 5.38 -12.61
C GLU A 59 -0.31 6.81 -12.48
N ALA A 60 -0.46 7.43 -11.31
CA ALA A 60 0.12 8.74 -11.03
C ALA A 60 1.66 8.73 -11.08
N SER A 61 2.28 7.63 -10.66
CA SER A 61 3.74 7.49 -10.66
C SER A 61 4.29 7.24 -12.06
N THR A 62 3.60 6.47 -12.91
CA THR A 62 4.02 6.33 -14.33
C THR A 62 3.87 7.66 -15.07
N ASN A 63 2.81 8.43 -14.81
CA ASN A 63 2.61 9.75 -15.42
C ASN A 63 3.74 10.74 -15.08
N LEU A 64 4.27 10.68 -13.84
CA LEU A 64 5.41 11.50 -13.42
C LEU A 64 6.71 11.16 -14.16
N ILE A 65 6.83 9.95 -14.70
CA ILE A 65 8.02 9.48 -15.42
C ILE A 65 7.91 9.79 -16.92
N GLU A 66 6.70 9.77 -17.48
CA GLU A 66 6.45 10.12 -18.89
C GLU A 66 6.51 11.63 -19.16
N ALA A 67 6.44 12.47 -18.12
CA ALA A 67 6.51 13.93 -18.21
C ALA A 67 7.94 14.52 -18.06
N ALA A 68 8.99 13.68 -18.04
CA ALA A 68 10.38 14.07 -17.81
C ALA A 68 11.26 13.96 -19.07
#